data_AF-A0A2X3F942-F1
#
_entry.id   AF-A0A2X3F942-F1
#
_cell.length_a   1.000
_cell.length_b   1.000
_cell.length_c   1.000
_cell.angle_alpha   90.00
_cell.angle_beta   90.00
_cell.angle_gamma   90.00
#
_symmetry.space_group_name_H-M   'P 1'
#
loop_
_entity.id
_entity.type
_entity.pdbx_description
1 polymer ?
#
loop_
_entity_poly.entity_id
_entity_poly.type
_entity_poly.pdbx_seq_one_letter_code
_entity_poly.pdbx_strand_id
1 'polypeptide(L)'
;MPTSGRRRASSYTLGGLGIAPNNQLMAVAEDYLSRRQYGLRFCDLSNGEWYPEILENVTSGFAWSNDSRFVWYVRKHPTTLLPYQVWRHTVGTPAQSDGAGLRGKR
;
A
#
# COMPACT_ATOMS: atom_id res chain seq x y z
N MET A 1 -14.13 -3.00 18.58
CA MET A 1 -13.40 -1.80 18.11
C MET A 1 -12.35 -1.41 19.15
N PRO A 2 -11.07 -1.82 19.05
CA PRO A 2 -10.04 -1.29 19.95
C PRO A 2 -9.47 0.01 19.36
N THR A 3 -9.56 1.08 20.15
CA THR A 3 -8.99 2.39 19.89
C THR A 3 -7.52 2.41 20.33
N SER A 4 -6.57 2.34 19.41
CA SER A 4 -5.18 2.70 19.67
C SER A 4 -4.79 3.94 18.84
N GLY A 5 -4.42 5.00 19.57
CA GLY A 5 -3.65 6.17 19.13
C GLY A 5 -3.77 6.65 17.68
N ARG A 6 -4.86 7.34 17.32
CA ARG A 6 -4.85 8.21 16.12
C ARG A 6 -3.94 9.42 16.41
N ARG A 7 -2.71 9.42 15.89
CA ARG A 7 -1.88 10.64 15.80
C ARG A 7 -2.72 11.71 15.12
N ARG A 8 -2.93 12.87 15.75
CA ARG A 8 -3.58 14.02 15.10
C ARG A 8 -2.70 14.46 13.93
N ALA A 9 -3.06 14.05 12.73
CA ALA A 9 -2.50 14.55 11.50
C ALA A 9 -3.20 15.87 11.16
N SER A 10 -2.44 16.94 10.92
CA SER A 10 -2.98 18.22 10.44
C SER A 10 -3.43 18.15 8.97
N SER A 11 -3.09 17.06 8.28
CA SER A 11 -3.36 16.85 6.86
C SER A 11 -3.63 15.38 6.57
N TYR A 12 -4.53 15.10 5.64
CA TYR A 12 -4.81 13.76 5.13
C TYR A 12 -4.98 13.82 3.61
N THR A 13 -4.44 12.84 2.90
CA THR A 13 -4.59 12.71 1.46
C THR A 13 -4.76 11.24 1.08
N LEU A 14 -5.84 10.94 0.36
CA LEU A 14 -6.02 9.66 -0.32
C LEU A 14 -5.36 9.76 -1.71
N GLY A 15 -4.18 9.16 -1.84
CA GLY A 15 -3.40 9.22 -3.08
C GLY A 15 -3.83 8.21 -4.15
N GLY A 16 -4.47 7.12 -3.74
CA GLY A 16 -4.90 6.05 -4.63
C GLY A 16 -5.90 5.14 -3.94
N LEU A 17 -6.85 4.64 -4.71
CA LEU A 17 -7.84 3.65 -4.30
C LEU A 17 -8.06 2.68 -5.46
N GLY A 18 -8.11 1.39 -5.17
CA GLY A 18 -8.29 0.36 -6.18
C GLY A 18 -8.90 -0.90 -5.59
N ILE A 19 -9.92 -1.42 -6.28
CA ILE A 19 -10.60 -2.65 -5.92
C ILE A 19 -10.01 -3.78 -6.76
N ALA A 20 -9.79 -4.94 -6.14
CA ALA A 20 -9.29 -6.12 -6.81
C ALA A 20 -10.32 -6.67 -7.82
N PRO A 21 -9.90 -7.37 -8.90
CA PRO A 21 -10.82 -7.90 -9.91
C PRO A 21 -11.97 -8.77 -9.40
N ASN A 22 -11.78 -9.47 -8.26
CA ASN A 22 -12.82 -10.28 -7.62
C ASN A 22 -13.83 -9.45 -6.78
N ASN A 23 -13.65 -8.13 -6.70
CA ASN A 23 -14.42 -7.19 -5.90
C ASN A 23 -14.47 -7.48 -4.39
N GLN A 24 -13.56 -8.31 -3.87
CA GLN A 24 -13.52 -8.66 -2.44
C GLN A 24 -12.47 -7.86 -1.67
N LEU A 25 -11.44 -7.36 -2.34
CA LEU A 25 -10.36 -6.63 -1.68
C LEU A 25 -10.29 -5.19 -2.20
N MET A 26 -9.99 -4.27 -1.29
CA MET A 26 -9.67 -2.88 -1.62
C MET A 26 -8.30 -2.53 -1.09
N ALA A 27 -7.54 -1.77 -1.88
CA ALA A 27 -6.30 -1.16 -1.46
C ALA A 27 -6.46 0.37 -1.48
N VAL A 28 -5.90 1.04 -0.47
CA VAL A 28 -5.87 2.50 -0.38
C VAL A 28 -4.46 2.99 -0.03
N ALA A 29 -4.00 4.01 -0.73
CA ALA A 29 -2.74 4.69 -0.46
C ALA A 29 -3.03 5.99 0.29
N GLU A 30 -2.69 6.04 1.58
CA GLU A 30 -2.99 7.18 2.47
C GLU A 30 -1.70 7.92 2.87
N ASP A 31 -1.74 9.25 2.87
CA ASP A 31 -0.67 10.11 3.38
C ASP A 31 -1.23 11.03 4.48
N TYR A 32 -0.65 10.94 5.67
CA TYR A 32 -1.03 11.71 6.85
C TYR A 32 -0.06 12.88 7.12
N LEU A 33 1.01 13.01 6.35
CA LEU A 33 2.09 13.97 6.56
C LEU A 33 2.24 14.95 5.40
N SER A 34 1.46 14.79 4.32
CA SER A 34 1.55 15.59 3.08
C SER A 34 2.98 15.58 2.49
N ARG A 35 3.67 14.43 2.60
CA ARG A 35 5.03 14.22 2.09
C ARG A 35 5.09 13.39 0.81
N ARG A 36 3.91 13.03 0.26
CA ARG A 36 3.77 12.08 -0.85
C ARG A 36 4.47 10.75 -0.53
N GLN A 37 4.50 10.38 0.74
CA GLN A 37 4.99 9.10 1.26
C GLN A 37 3.76 8.38 1.79
N TYR A 38 3.27 7.44 1.01
CA TYR A 38 2.00 6.80 1.31
C TYR A 38 2.23 5.53 2.13
N GLY A 39 1.26 5.20 2.97
CA GLY A 39 1.04 3.84 3.47
C GLY A 39 -0.03 3.18 2.60
N LEU A 40 0.30 2.04 1.98
CA LEU A 40 -0.68 1.21 1.28
C LEU A 40 -1.31 0.24 2.28
N ARG A 41 -2.64 0.27 2.38
CA ARG A 41 -3.44 -0.53 3.31
C ARG A 41 -4.49 -1.32 2.56
N PHE A 42 -4.87 -2.47 3.11
CA PHE A 42 -5.82 -3.39 2.48
C PHE A 42 -7.05 -3.61 3.36
N CYS A 43 -8.21 -3.74 2.73
CA CYS A 43 -9.49 -3.98 3.37
C CYS A 43 -10.21 -5.13 2.65
N ASP A 44 -10.74 -6.07 3.42
CA ASP A 44 -11.70 -7.06 2.96
C ASP A 44 -13.09 -6.41 2.91
N LEU A 45 -13.66 -6.32 1.72
CA LEU A 45 -14.95 -5.67 1.47
C LEU A 45 -16.13 -6.54 1.88
N SER A 46 -15.94 -7.84 2.10
CA SER A 46 -17.01 -8.75 2.51
C SER A 46 -17.45 -8.52 3.96
N ASN A 47 -16.50 -8.14 4.83
CA ASN A 47 -16.70 -7.94 6.27
C ASN A 47 -16.29 -6.52 6.74
N GLY A 48 -15.62 -5.73 5.90
CA GLY A 48 -15.12 -4.40 6.22
C GLY A 48 -13.87 -4.39 7.11
N GLU A 49 -13.22 -5.54 7.31
CA GLU A 49 -12.03 -5.67 8.13
C GLU A 49 -10.77 -5.23 7.39
N TRP A 50 -9.88 -4.57 8.12
CA TRP A 50 -8.60 -4.13 7.59
C TRP A 50 -7.53 -5.16 7.92
N TYR A 51 -6.70 -5.45 6.93
CA TYR A 51 -5.52 -6.27 7.13
C TYR A 51 -4.50 -5.54 8.03
N PRO A 52 -3.74 -6.27 8.86
CA PRO A 52 -2.84 -5.67 9.84
C PRO A 52 -1.59 -5.05 9.21
N GLU A 53 -1.18 -5.51 8.03
CA GLU A 53 0.00 -5.00 7.34
C GLU A 53 -0.24 -3.62 6.69
N ILE A 54 0.84 -2.84 6.63
CA ILE A 54 0.90 -1.55 5.94
C ILE A 54 2.20 -1.52 5.14
N LEU A 55 2.13 -1.22 3.84
CA LEU A 55 3.33 -1.02 3.03
C LEU A 55 3.74 0.44 3.09
N GLU A 56 4.81 0.72 3.83
CA GLU A 56 5.28 2.08 4.08
C GLU A 56 6.24 2.60 3.01
N ASN A 57 6.31 3.94 2.91
CA ASN A 57 7.23 4.66 2.03
C ASN A 57 7.08 4.23 0.56
N VAL A 58 5.83 4.18 0.11
CA VAL A 58 5.47 3.84 -1.27
C VAL A 58 4.94 5.07 -2.01
N THR A 59 4.90 4.98 -3.34
CA THR A 59 4.12 5.90 -4.16
C THR A 59 2.63 5.63 -4.00
N SER A 60 1.77 6.55 -4.42
CA SER A 60 0.32 6.33 -4.43
C SER A 60 -0.14 5.32 -5.48
N GLY A 61 0.66 5.07 -6.52
CA GLY A 61 0.34 4.13 -7.59
C GLY A 61 0.60 2.68 -7.22
N PHE A 62 -0.37 1.82 -7.55
CA PHE A 62 -0.29 0.37 -7.44
C PHE A 62 -1.21 -0.29 -8.47
N ALA A 63 -1.04 -1.58 -8.70
CA ALA A 63 -1.89 -2.38 -9.59
C ALA A 63 -2.19 -3.75 -8.98
N TRP A 64 -3.45 -4.16 -9.03
CA TRP A 64 -3.87 -5.49 -8.62
C TRP A 64 -3.43 -6.55 -9.64
N SER A 65 -3.10 -7.74 -9.15
CA SER A 65 -2.96 -8.92 -9.98
C SER A 65 -4.32 -9.37 -10.51
N ASN A 66 -4.31 -10.04 -11.67
CA ASN A 66 -5.55 -10.55 -12.27
C ASN A 66 -6.24 -11.62 -11.41
N ASP A 67 -5.46 -12.37 -10.62
CA ASP A 67 -5.98 -13.37 -9.68
C ASP A 67 -6.41 -12.78 -8.32
N SER A 68 -6.34 -11.44 -8.16
CA SER A 68 -6.73 -10.72 -6.95
C SER A 68 -5.94 -11.07 -5.67
N ARG A 69 -4.82 -11.79 -5.78
CA ARG A 69 -4.05 -12.26 -4.60
C ARG A 69 -2.92 -11.31 -4.18
N PHE A 70 -2.42 -10.49 -5.09
CA PHE A 70 -1.28 -9.63 -4.81
C PHE A 70 -1.40 -8.28 -5.51
N VAL A 71 -0.62 -7.33 -5.03
CA VAL A 71 -0.46 -6.01 -5.65
C VAL A 71 0.98 -5.78 -6.07
N TRP A 72 1.14 -5.10 -7.20
CA TRP A 72 2.38 -4.45 -7.60
C TRP A 72 2.38 -3.02 -7.10
N TYR A 73 3.48 -2.60 -6.48
CA TYR A 73 3.63 -1.24 -5.94
C TYR A 73 5.05 -0.74 -6.13
N VAL A 74 5.25 0.57 -6.00
CA VAL A 74 6.57 1.20 -6.15
C VAL A 74 7.07 1.74 -4.82
N ARG A 75 8.23 1.26 -4.39
CA ARG A 75 8.93 1.78 -3.21
C ARG A 75 9.73 3.04 -3.55
N LYS A 76 9.79 3.94 -2.58
CA LYS A 76 10.61 5.15 -2.64
C LYS A 76 11.92 4.92 -1.89
N HIS A 77 12.99 5.55 -2.36
CA HIS A 77 14.26 5.52 -1.66
C HIS A 77 14.13 6.25 -0.32
N PRO A 78 14.68 5.72 0.80
CA PRO A 78 14.47 6.29 2.14
C PRO A 78 14.98 7.73 2.28
N THR A 79 16.11 8.06 1.63
CA THR A 79 16.72 9.40 1.70
C THR A 79 16.20 10.36 0.62
N THR A 80 16.33 9.98 -0.66
CA THR A 80 16.00 10.88 -1.78
C THR A 80 14.50 10.96 -2.08
N LEU A 81 13.70 10.03 -1.54
CA LEU A 81 12.27 9.89 -1.82
C LEU A 81 11.94 9.69 -3.30
N LEU A 82 12.91 9.30 -4.13
CA LEU A 82 12.65 8.98 -5.52
C LEU A 82 12.07 7.55 -5.63
N PRO A 83 11.04 7.33 -6.48
CA PRO A 83 10.59 5.97 -6.82
C PRO A 83 11.73 5.19 -7.48
N TYR A 84 12.04 3.98 -7.02
CA TYR A 84 13.23 3.26 -7.50
C TYR A 84 13.09 1.74 -7.64
N GLN A 85 12.08 1.11 -7.03
CA GLN A 85 11.87 -0.33 -7.14
C GLN A 85 10.39 -0.68 -7.22
N VAL A 86 10.07 -1.61 -8.11
CA VAL A 86 8.77 -2.26 -8.15
C VAL A 86 8.83 -3.52 -7.27
N TRP A 87 7.79 -3.70 -6.46
CA TRP A 87 7.68 -4.78 -5.49
C TRP A 87 6.32 -5.46 -5.63
N ARG A 88 6.27 -6.72 -5.23
CA ARG A 88 5.04 -7.51 -5.18
C ARG A 88 4.70 -7.85 -3.73
N HIS A 89 3.47 -7.56 -3.34
CA HIS A 89 2.94 -7.90 -2.03
C HIS A 89 1.77 -8.87 -2.12
N THR A 90 1.81 -9.97 -1.39
CA THR A 90 0.67 -10.89 -1.23
C THR A 90 -0.17 -10.45 -0.04
N VAL A 91 -1.45 -10.15 -0.25
CA VAL A 91 -2.33 -9.64 0.81
C VAL A 91 -2.50 -10.68 1.92
N GLY A 92 -2.49 -10.24 3.17
CA GLY A 92 -2.55 -11.10 4.35
C GLY A 92 -1.20 -11.68 4.76
N THR A 93 -0.09 -11.23 4.16
CA THR A 93 1.26 -11.62 4.57
C THR A 93 2.02 -10.42 5.16
N PRO A 94 3.04 -10.63 6.00
CA PRO A 94 3.89 -9.54 6.46
C PRO A 94 4.60 -8.85 5.28
N ALA A 95 4.69 -7.52 5.29
CA ALA A 95 5.38 -6.74 4.25
C ALA A 95 6.85 -7.14 4.04
N GLN A 96 7.48 -7.75 5.06
CA GLN A 96 8.86 -8.23 4.97
C GLN A 96 9.02 -9.47 4.07
N SER A 97 7.92 -10.16 3.77
CA SER A 97 7.90 -11.33 2.87
C SER A 97 7.88 -10.95 1.39
N ASP A 98 7.81 -9.66 1.07
CA ASP A 98 7.72 -9.19 -0.30
C ASP A 98 9.03 -9.39 -1.08
N GLY A 99 8.89 -9.65 -2.38
CA GLY A 99 10.01 -9.74 -3.32
C GLY A 99 10.06 -8.52 -4.25
N ALA A 100 11.26 -8.01 -4.51
CA ALA A 100 11.48 -7.02 -5.56
C ALA A 100 11.28 -7.68 -6.93
N GLY A 101 10.27 -7.23 -7.69
CA GLY A 101 10.03 -7.68 -9.04
C GLY A 101 10.32 -6.52 -9.99
N LEU A 102 11.34 -6.68 -10.83
CA LEU A 102 11.80 -5.70 -11.82
C LEU A 102 12.61 -4.54 -11.21
N ARG A 103 13.94 -4.73 -11.24
CA ARG A 103 14.90 -3.65 -11.05
C ARG A 103 15.08 -2.97 -12.41
N GLY A 104 14.65 -1.72 -12.54
CA GLY A 104 14.97 -0.93 -13.73
C GLY A 104 16.48 -0.87 -13.90
N LYS A 105 17.02 -1.57 -14.89
CA LYS A 105 18.41 -1.39 -15.31
C LYS A 105 18.48 -0.02 -16.00
N ARG A 106 19.26 0.88 -15.41
CA ARG A 106 19.83 2.01 -16.16
C ARG A 106 21.08 1.51 -16.86
#